data_AF-A0A9W4SRT2-F1
#
_entry.id   AF-A0A9W4SRT2-F1
#
_cell.length_a   1.000
_cell.length_b   1.000
_cell.length_c   1.000
_cell.angle_alpha   90.00
_cell.angle_beta   90.00
_cell.angle_gamma   90.00
#
_symmetry.space_group_name_H-M   'P 1'
#
loop_
_entity.id
_entity.type
_entity.pdbx_description
1 polymer ?
#
loop_
_entity_poly.entity_id
_entity_poly.type
_entity_poly.pdbx_seq_one_letter_code
_entity_poly.pdbx_strand_id
1 'polypeptide(L)'
;MQKGPVHMLRQHWSKFKDGNTKTKRFNRPQKWVHPKNRIERWKIFEGDIVKVMVGRAKNEVGKIKSVDKLSNRIWIENVNMGRMTKPKINLDRINPENKDKTGGWWLAPVLKPIHVSNVMHIHPDDINDENKQNSEKRAVRSEWKKVEIDENETRWRRVIAGTKTVIPFPKKPKEPEREKSPFDTSSEIARQLTWNVSLDPPLPPGVIDELRTPYKGWRYNAQNKNRPFI
;
A
#
# COMPACT_ATOMS: atom_id res chain seq x y z
N MET A 1 -47.34 -16.89 -41.08
CA MET A 1 -46.20 -17.65 -40.49
C MET A 1 -45.56 -16.80 -39.40
N GLN A 2 -45.78 -17.15 -38.14
CA GLN A 2 -45.21 -16.45 -36.99
C GLN A 2 -43.70 -16.72 -36.93
N LYS A 3 -42.87 -15.67 -36.96
CA LYS A 3 -41.43 -15.79 -36.70
C LYS A 3 -41.25 -16.05 -35.20
N GLY A 4 -40.93 -17.29 -34.84
CA GLY A 4 -40.55 -17.65 -33.47
C GLY A 4 -39.33 -16.85 -32.97
N PRO A 5 -38.99 -16.93 -31.67
CA PRO A 5 -37.96 -16.09 -31.05
C PRO A 5 -36.55 -16.49 -31.52
N VAL A 6 -36.14 -15.99 -32.68
CA VAL A 6 -34.78 -16.14 -33.26
C VAL A 6 -33.69 -15.62 -32.31
N HIS A 7 -34.06 -14.74 -31.36
CA HIS A 7 -33.13 -14.23 -30.35
C HIS A 7 -32.64 -15.29 -29.34
N MET A 8 -33.28 -16.46 -29.26
CA MET A 8 -32.81 -17.58 -28.43
C MET A 8 -31.76 -18.45 -29.12
N LEU A 9 -31.75 -18.52 -30.46
CA LEU A 9 -30.87 -19.41 -31.22
C LEU A 9 -29.45 -18.86 -31.46
N ARG A 10 -29.21 -17.57 -31.20
CA ARG A 10 -27.88 -16.95 -31.38
C ARG A 10 -26.95 -17.09 -30.17
N GLN A 11 -27.43 -17.61 -29.04
CA GLN A 11 -26.62 -17.73 -27.82
C GLN A 11 -25.96 -19.10 -27.61
N HIS A 12 -26.27 -20.11 -28.44
CA HIS A 12 -25.87 -21.49 -28.15
C HIS A 12 -24.56 -21.93 -28.81
N TRP A 13 -24.08 -21.25 -29.85
CA TRP A 13 -22.89 -21.71 -30.58
C TRP A 13 -21.54 -21.19 -30.06
N SER A 14 -21.52 -20.08 -29.31
CA SER A 14 -20.27 -19.46 -28.86
C SER A 14 -19.84 -19.82 -27.43
N LYS A 15 -20.65 -20.60 -26.69
CA LYS A 15 -20.37 -20.93 -25.28
C LYS A 15 -19.74 -22.31 -25.04
N PHE A 16 -19.61 -23.15 -26.07
CA PHE A 16 -19.27 -24.57 -25.88
C PHE A 16 -18.07 -25.11 -26.69
N LYS A 17 -17.45 -24.34 -27.61
CA LYS A 17 -16.28 -24.84 -28.34
C LYS A 17 -14.98 -24.82 -27.54
N ASP A 18 -14.91 -23.96 -26.54
CA ASP A 18 -13.88 -24.06 -25.52
C ASP A 18 -14.56 -24.55 -24.25
N GLY A 19 -14.17 -25.71 -23.73
CA GLY A 19 -14.49 -26.17 -22.36
C GLY A 19 -13.92 -25.26 -21.26
N ASN A 20 -13.77 -23.98 -21.57
CA ASN A 20 -13.26 -22.91 -20.73
C ASN A 20 -14.48 -22.22 -20.13
N THR A 21 -15.20 -22.94 -19.25
CA THR A 21 -15.92 -22.26 -18.19
C THR A 21 -14.89 -21.31 -17.59
N LYS A 22 -15.07 -20.01 -17.79
CA LYS A 22 -14.27 -18.99 -17.14
C LYS A 22 -14.56 -19.16 -15.66
N THR A 23 -13.88 -20.11 -15.01
CA THR A 23 -13.69 -20.13 -13.58
C THR A 23 -13.28 -18.70 -13.28
N LYS A 24 -14.11 -17.99 -12.51
CA LYS A 24 -13.80 -16.62 -12.11
C LYS A 24 -12.42 -16.71 -11.48
N ARG A 25 -11.39 -16.31 -12.25
CA ARG A 25 -10.00 -16.58 -11.88
C ARG A 25 -9.80 -16.07 -10.45
N PHE A 26 -9.34 -16.98 -9.60
CA PHE A 26 -9.04 -16.82 -8.17
C PHE A 26 -8.41 -15.47 -7.84
N ASN A 27 -7.47 -15.05 -8.70
CA ASN A 27 -6.91 -13.71 -8.74
C ASN A 27 -7.13 -13.17 -10.15
N ARG A 28 -8.00 -12.18 -10.35
CA ARG A 28 -7.75 -11.28 -11.48
C ARG A 28 -6.35 -10.72 -11.21
N PRO A 29 -5.38 -10.87 -12.14
CA PRO A 29 -4.06 -10.31 -11.93
C PRO A 29 -4.27 -8.85 -11.54
N GLN A 30 -3.57 -8.41 -10.49
CA GLN A 30 -3.68 -7.03 -10.07
C GLN A 30 -3.44 -6.16 -11.30
N LYS A 31 -4.36 -5.22 -11.54
CA LYS A 31 -4.26 -4.32 -12.68
C LYS A 31 -2.96 -3.54 -12.52
N TRP A 32 -1.99 -3.81 -13.38
CA TRP A 32 -0.72 -3.09 -13.37
C TRP A 32 -0.98 -1.60 -13.49
N VAL A 33 -0.34 -0.82 -12.62
CA VAL A 33 -0.40 0.64 -12.62
C VAL A 33 0.96 1.17 -13.05
N HIS A 34 0.92 1.98 -14.11
CA HIS A 34 2.10 2.67 -14.62
C HIS A 34 2.76 3.50 -13.51
N PRO A 35 4.10 3.54 -13.36
CA PRO A 35 4.80 4.26 -12.29
C PRO A 35 4.34 5.71 -12.10
N LYS A 36 4.11 6.45 -13.20
CA LYS A 36 3.58 7.82 -13.18
C LYS A 36 2.19 7.97 -12.54
N ASN A 37 1.38 6.91 -12.55
CA ASN A 37 0.03 6.91 -11.98
C ASN A 37 0.00 6.35 -10.55
N ARG A 38 1.16 5.94 -10.02
CA ARG A 38 1.28 5.52 -8.62
C ARG A 38 1.25 6.76 -7.75
N ILE A 39 0.52 6.67 -6.65
CA ILE A 39 0.48 7.77 -5.70
C ILE A 39 1.81 7.79 -4.95
N GLU A 40 2.58 8.87 -5.08
CA GLU A 40 3.84 9.04 -4.34
C GLU A 40 3.58 9.30 -2.87
N ARG A 41 2.74 10.30 -2.57
CA ARG A 41 2.42 10.75 -1.22
C ARG A 41 1.08 10.21 -0.73
N TRP A 42 1.09 8.96 -0.29
CA TRP A 42 -0.07 8.32 0.30
C TRP A 42 -0.56 9.04 1.55
N LYS A 43 -1.87 9.28 1.64
CA LYS A 43 -2.51 9.88 2.82
C LYS A 43 -3.16 8.84 3.72
N ILE A 44 -3.25 7.60 3.26
CA ILE A 44 -3.99 6.51 3.89
C ILE A 44 -2.98 5.40 4.22
N PHE A 45 -3.01 4.89 5.45
CA PHE A 45 -2.09 3.90 5.98
C PHE A 45 -2.84 2.72 6.60
N GLU A 46 -2.10 1.63 6.83
CA GLU A 46 -2.62 0.45 7.51
C GLU A 46 -3.02 0.80 8.94
N GLY A 47 -4.20 0.34 9.35
CA GLY A 47 -4.80 0.65 10.64
C GLY A 47 -5.62 1.95 10.70
N ASP A 48 -5.64 2.78 9.66
CA ASP A 48 -6.57 3.91 9.59
C ASP A 48 -8.02 3.44 9.51
N ILE A 49 -8.93 4.26 10.03
CA ILE A 49 -10.37 4.04 9.91
C ILE A 49 -10.90 4.94 8.80
N VAL A 50 -11.58 4.33 7.84
CA VAL A 50 -11.98 5.00 6.62
C VAL A 50 -13.41 4.65 6.23
N LYS A 51 -14.04 5.55 5.49
CA LYS A 51 -15.39 5.40 4.96
C LYS A 51 -15.35 5.25 3.44
N VAL A 52 -16.09 4.27 2.93
CA VAL A 52 -16.22 4.04 1.48
C VAL A 52 -17.26 4.99 0.90
N MET A 53 -16.86 5.77 -0.11
CA MET A 53 -17.71 6.78 -0.75
C MET A 53 -18.44 6.26 -1.97
N VAL A 54 -17.80 5.35 -2.73
CA VAL A 54 -18.28 4.88 -4.03
C VAL A 54 -18.16 3.36 -4.14
N GLY A 55 -19.18 2.73 -4.72
CA GLY A 55 -19.22 1.30 -5.02
C GLY A 55 -20.29 0.55 -4.26
N ARG A 56 -20.19 -0.78 -4.23
CA ARG A 56 -21.18 -1.67 -3.60
C ARG A 56 -21.25 -1.47 -2.08
N ALA A 57 -20.10 -1.24 -1.45
CA ALA A 57 -19.95 -1.07 -0.01
C ALA A 57 -20.05 0.42 0.40
N LYS A 58 -20.86 1.22 -0.30
CA LYS A 58 -20.96 2.67 -0.02
C LYS A 58 -21.48 2.91 1.39
N ASN A 59 -20.92 3.92 2.06
CA ASN A 59 -21.19 4.32 3.44
C ASN A 59 -20.76 3.32 4.52
N GLU A 60 -20.17 2.18 4.14
CA GLU A 60 -19.54 1.28 5.10
C GLU A 60 -18.24 1.91 5.62
N VAL A 61 -18.01 1.70 6.92
CA VAL A 61 -16.82 2.14 7.64
C VAL A 61 -16.04 0.90 8.05
N GLY A 62 -14.72 0.95 7.91
CA GLY A 62 -13.87 -0.12 8.40
C GLY A 62 -12.43 0.31 8.58
N LYS A 63 -11.68 -0.54 9.28
CA LYS A 63 -10.25 -0.38 9.50
C LYS A 63 -9.48 -0.96 8.31
N ILE A 64 -8.41 -0.29 7.90
CA ILE A 64 -7.58 -0.77 6.80
C ILE A 64 -6.68 -1.90 7.30
N LYS A 65 -6.81 -3.07 6.67
CA LYS A 65 -5.98 -4.24 6.93
C LYS A 65 -4.62 -4.14 6.25
N SER A 66 -4.63 -3.85 4.95
CA SER A 66 -3.42 -3.76 4.15
C SER A 66 -3.54 -2.73 3.03
N VAL A 67 -2.41 -2.12 2.68
CA VAL A 67 -2.32 -1.12 1.62
C VAL A 67 -1.34 -1.60 0.55
N ASP A 68 -1.81 -1.70 -0.68
CA ASP A 68 -0.96 -1.98 -1.83
C ASP A 68 -0.69 -0.69 -2.60
N LYS A 69 0.51 -0.16 -2.37
CA LYS A 69 1.01 1.08 -2.98
C LYS A 69 1.29 0.94 -4.48
N LEU A 70 1.50 -0.29 -4.97
CA LEU A 70 1.81 -0.53 -6.38
C LEU A 70 0.56 -0.50 -7.24
N SER A 71 -0.56 -1.03 -6.72
CA SER A 71 -1.83 -1.11 -7.45
C SER A 71 -2.86 -0.03 -7.06
N ASN A 72 -2.50 0.89 -6.15
CA ASN A 72 -3.37 1.92 -5.58
C ASN A 72 -4.65 1.35 -4.93
N ARG A 73 -4.52 0.19 -4.27
CA ARG A 73 -5.64 -0.56 -3.70
C ARG A 73 -5.46 -0.79 -2.21
N ILE A 74 -6.58 -0.88 -1.52
CA ILE A 74 -6.66 -1.10 -0.08
C ILE A 74 -7.64 -2.22 0.24
N TRP A 75 -7.35 -2.97 1.29
CA TRP A 75 -8.22 -3.99 1.87
C TRP A 75 -8.71 -3.48 3.21
N ILE A 76 -10.03 -3.41 3.35
CA ILE A 76 -10.70 -2.91 4.55
C ILE A 76 -11.31 -4.11 5.28
N GLU A 77 -11.14 -4.20 6.58
CA GLU A 77 -11.69 -5.27 7.41
C GLU A 77 -13.22 -5.25 7.37
N ASN A 78 -13.81 -6.42 7.17
CA ASN A 78 -15.28 -6.65 7.13
C ASN A 78 -16.07 -5.81 6.12
N VAL A 79 -15.40 -5.12 5.20
CA VAL A 79 -16.02 -4.24 4.19
C VAL A 79 -15.76 -4.77 2.79
N ASN A 80 -16.75 -4.65 1.90
CA ASN A 80 -16.68 -5.13 0.51
C ASN A 80 -16.25 -6.61 0.41
N MET A 81 -16.81 -7.46 1.26
CA MET A 81 -16.51 -8.88 1.26
C MET A 81 -17.07 -9.59 0.01
N GLY A 82 -16.35 -10.59 -0.46
CA GLY A 82 -16.80 -11.52 -1.48
C GLY A 82 -16.81 -12.95 -0.97
N ARG A 83 -17.65 -13.77 -1.59
CA ARG A 83 -17.52 -15.23 -1.49
C ARG A 83 -16.56 -15.68 -2.58
N MET A 84 -15.57 -16.48 -2.21
CA MET A 84 -14.61 -17.04 -3.14
C MET A 84 -14.50 -18.54 -2.92
N THR A 85 -14.50 -19.28 -4.03
CA THR A 85 -14.17 -20.69 -4.02
C THR A 85 -12.70 -20.84 -3.70
N LYS A 86 -12.34 -21.37 -2.53
CA LYS A 86 -10.94 -21.56 -2.12
C LYS A 86 -10.30 -22.59 -3.06
N PRO A 87 -9.31 -22.25 -3.91
CA PRO A 87 -8.59 -23.26 -4.66
C PRO A 87 -7.68 -23.99 -3.67
N LYS A 88 -8.03 -25.23 -3.34
CA LYS A 88 -7.24 -26.20 -2.57
C LYS A 88 -6.52 -25.59 -1.36
N ILE A 89 -7.27 -25.31 -0.30
CA ILE A 89 -6.66 -25.09 1.01
C ILE A 89 -6.33 -26.45 1.63
N ASN A 90 -5.12 -26.59 2.20
CA ASN A 90 -4.84 -27.64 3.19
C ASN A 90 -5.87 -27.50 4.31
N LEU A 91 -6.82 -28.44 4.37
CA LEU A 91 -7.94 -28.44 5.32
C LEU A 91 -7.48 -28.29 6.78
N ASP A 92 -6.25 -28.69 7.05
CA ASP A 92 -5.63 -28.73 8.37
C ASP A 92 -5.43 -27.35 9.00
N ARG A 93 -5.46 -26.26 8.21
CA ARG A 93 -5.36 -24.88 8.72
C ARG A 93 -6.71 -24.24 9.02
N ILE A 94 -7.82 -24.95 8.83
CA ILE A 94 -9.17 -24.44 9.13
C ILE A 94 -9.55 -24.88 10.53
N ASN A 95 -9.73 -23.90 11.43
CA ASN A 95 -10.17 -24.14 12.80
C ASN A 95 -11.50 -24.95 12.78
N PRO A 96 -11.57 -26.14 13.40
CA PRO A 96 -12.68 -27.07 13.24
C PRO A 96 -14.04 -26.51 13.69
N GLU A 97 -14.05 -25.59 14.66
CA GLU A 97 -15.27 -24.94 15.18
C GLU A 97 -16.00 -24.05 14.16
N ASN A 98 -15.34 -23.62 13.08
CA ASN A 98 -15.94 -22.77 12.04
C ASN A 98 -16.42 -23.55 10.80
N LYS A 99 -16.39 -24.89 10.83
CA LYS A 99 -16.83 -25.72 9.70
C LYS A 99 -18.32 -25.56 9.38
N ASP A 100 -19.17 -25.42 10.40
CA ASP A 100 -20.63 -25.51 10.22
C ASP A 100 -21.30 -24.18 9.89
N LYS A 101 -20.66 -23.04 10.21
CA LYS A 101 -21.18 -21.69 9.92
C LYS A 101 -20.83 -21.19 8.51
N THR A 102 -20.01 -21.95 7.77
CA THR A 102 -19.52 -21.56 6.45
C THR A 102 -20.37 -22.24 5.38
N GLY A 103 -21.42 -21.57 4.90
CA GLY A 103 -22.27 -22.08 3.81
C GLY A 103 -21.43 -22.63 2.64
N GLY A 104 -21.46 -23.95 2.46
CA GLY A 104 -20.59 -24.70 1.56
C GLY A 104 -19.11 -24.60 1.93
N TRP A 105 -18.47 -25.72 2.31
CA TRP A 105 -17.03 -25.80 2.61
C TRP A 105 -16.12 -25.16 1.54
N TRP A 106 -16.61 -25.04 0.30
CA TRP A 106 -15.90 -24.43 -0.81
C TRP A 106 -15.90 -22.90 -0.83
N LEU A 107 -16.85 -22.19 -0.18
CA LEU A 107 -16.97 -20.72 -0.25
C LEU A 107 -16.54 -20.03 1.04
N ALA A 108 -15.39 -19.36 1.01
CA ALA A 108 -14.98 -18.51 2.13
C ALA A 108 -15.21 -17.02 1.88
N PRO A 109 -15.50 -16.26 2.95
CA PRO A 109 -15.45 -14.80 2.89
C PRO A 109 -14.02 -14.34 2.67
N VAL A 110 -13.81 -13.51 1.64
CA VAL A 110 -12.52 -12.90 1.31
C VAL A 110 -12.72 -11.41 1.08
N LEU A 111 -11.80 -10.61 1.61
CA LEU A 111 -11.77 -9.16 1.42
C LEU A 111 -11.46 -8.83 -0.03
N LYS A 112 -12.23 -7.92 -0.64
CA LYS A 112 -11.96 -7.43 -1.99
C LYS A 112 -11.25 -6.07 -1.94
N PRO A 113 -10.28 -5.85 -2.83
CA PRO A 113 -9.60 -4.57 -2.90
C PRO A 113 -10.53 -3.46 -3.38
N ILE A 114 -10.43 -2.31 -2.73
CA ILE A 114 -11.06 -1.05 -3.13
C ILE A 114 -9.96 -0.11 -3.62
N HIS A 115 -10.24 0.70 -4.65
CA HIS A 115 -9.28 1.71 -5.09
C HIS A 115 -9.26 2.87 -4.11
N VAL A 116 -8.08 3.40 -3.79
CA VAL A 116 -7.88 4.43 -2.77
C VAL A 116 -8.71 5.71 -2.99
N SER A 117 -9.04 6.05 -4.25
CA SER A 117 -9.89 7.21 -4.58
C SER A 117 -11.33 7.10 -4.08
N ASN A 118 -11.82 5.88 -3.83
CA ASN A 118 -13.21 5.62 -3.47
C ASN A 118 -13.44 5.66 -1.96
N VAL A 119 -12.43 6.09 -1.20
CA VAL A 119 -12.38 5.99 0.25
C VAL A 119 -11.85 7.30 0.81
N MET A 120 -12.40 7.72 1.95
CA MET A 120 -12.04 8.94 2.65
C MET A 120 -11.81 8.67 4.14
N HIS A 121 -11.05 9.54 4.79
CA HIS A 121 -10.86 9.49 6.23
C HIS A 121 -12.14 9.89 6.95
N ILE A 122 -12.31 9.40 8.17
CA ILE A 122 -13.39 9.84 9.05
C ILE A 122 -12.89 11.01 9.90
N HIS A 123 -13.78 11.93 10.25
CA HIS A 123 -13.46 13.01 11.18
C HIS A 123 -13.01 12.42 12.54
N PRO A 124 -11.92 12.90 13.15
CA PRO A 124 -11.37 12.31 14.37
C PRO A 124 -12.37 12.24 15.52
N ASP A 125 -13.24 13.24 15.69
CA ASP A 125 -14.31 13.22 16.69
C ASP A 125 -15.27 12.03 16.50
N ASP A 126 -15.63 11.71 15.24
CA ASP A 126 -16.57 10.64 14.92
C ASP A 126 -15.93 9.24 15.01
N ILE A 127 -14.60 9.16 15.21
CA ILE A 127 -13.89 7.89 15.39
C ILE A 127 -14.24 7.27 16.74
N ASN A 128 -14.24 8.09 17.80
CA ASN A 128 -14.49 7.64 19.17
C ASN A 128 -15.99 7.58 19.51
N ASP A 129 -16.84 8.22 18.71
CA ASP A 129 -18.29 8.18 18.87
C ASP A 129 -18.84 6.80 18.44
N GLU A 130 -19.07 5.91 19.41
CA GLU A 130 -19.71 4.60 19.18
C GLU A 130 -21.21 4.71 18.94
N ASN A 131 -21.86 5.77 19.44
CA ASN A 131 -23.30 5.99 19.31
C ASN A 131 -23.74 6.33 17.88
N LYS A 132 -22.82 6.84 17.05
CA LYS A 132 -23.12 7.22 15.66
C LYS A 132 -23.07 6.01 14.75
N GLN A 133 -24.12 5.83 13.95
CA GLN A 133 -24.13 4.80 12.92
C GLN A 133 -23.05 5.08 11.86
N ASN A 134 -22.54 4.01 11.23
CA ASN A 134 -21.49 4.13 10.18
C ASN A 134 -21.90 5.05 9.01
N SER A 135 -23.19 5.07 8.67
CA SER A 135 -23.80 5.93 7.65
C SER A 135 -23.68 7.42 7.98
N GLU A 136 -23.68 7.79 9.26
CA GLU A 136 -23.68 9.18 9.74
C GLU A 136 -22.28 9.74 9.96
N LYS A 137 -21.27 8.88 10.16
CA LYS A 137 -19.87 9.31 10.33
C LYS A 137 -19.41 10.17 9.16
N ARG A 138 -18.85 11.36 9.44
CA ARG A 138 -18.48 12.33 8.41
C ARG A 138 -17.23 11.87 7.67
N ALA A 139 -17.35 11.74 6.35
CA ALA A 139 -16.21 11.50 5.47
C ALA A 139 -15.51 12.83 5.16
N VAL A 140 -14.18 12.82 5.26
CA VAL A 140 -13.37 14.03 5.19
C VAL A 140 -12.20 13.86 4.22
N ARG A 141 -11.96 14.92 3.43
CA ARG A 141 -10.80 15.01 2.55
C ARG A 141 -9.57 15.40 3.37
N SER A 142 -8.50 14.62 3.24
CA SER A 142 -7.23 14.87 3.91
C SER A 142 -6.22 15.55 2.99
N GLU A 143 -5.36 16.37 3.58
CA GLU A 143 -4.28 17.10 2.92
C GLU A 143 -2.99 17.04 3.75
N TRP A 144 -1.84 17.15 3.08
CA TRP A 144 -0.55 17.20 3.77
C TRP A 144 -0.23 18.66 4.09
N LYS A 145 -0.04 18.97 5.38
CA LYS A 145 0.34 20.31 5.83
C LYS A 145 1.46 20.20 6.87
N LYS A 146 2.37 21.16 6.87
CA LYS A 146 3.33 21.32 7.97
C LYS A 146 2.57 21.88 9.18
N VAL A 147 2.68 21.18 10.30
CA VAL A 147 2.08 21.58 11.57
C VAL A 147 3.22 21.71 12.58
N GLU A 148 3.22 22.80 13.33
CA GLU A 148 4.09 23.03 14.48
C GLU A 148 3.60 22.14 15.61
N ILE A 149 4.48 21.27 16.11
CA ILE A 149 4.15 20.33 17.20
C ILE A 149 4.78 20.82 18.48
N ASP A 150 6.06 21.21 18.40
CA ASP A 150 6.87 21.75 19.48
C ASP A 150 7.44 23.10 19.03
N GLU A 151 7.91 23.93 19.97
CA GLU A 151 8.30 25.33 19.75
C GLU A 151 9.30 25.56 18.60
N ASN A 152 10.06 24.54 18.18
CA ASN A 152 11.03 24.62 17.07
C ASN A 152 10.90 23.51 16.02
N GLU A 153 9.88 22.65 16.07
CA GLU A 153 9.74 21.52 15.14
C GLU A 153 8.45 21.56 14.33
N THR A 154 8.62 21.73 13.01
CA THR A 154 7.54 21.53 12.03
C THR A 154 7.61 20.11 11.46
N ARG A 155 6.51 19.36 11.57
CA ARG A 155 6.41 18.03 10.94
C ARG A 155 5.24 17.98 9.98
N TRP A 156 5.37 17.17 8.93
CA TRP A 156 4.28 16.90 8.00
C TRP A 156 3.21 16.07 8.68
N ARG A 157 1.98 16.60 8.70
CA ARG A 157 0.81 15.91 9.23
C ARG A 157 -0.30 15.90 8.19
N ARG A 158 -1.21 14.95 8.38
CA ARG A 158 -2.46 14.87 7.62
C ARG A 158 -3.45 15.78 8.32
N VAL A 159 -3.94 16.78 7.61
CA VAL A 159 -4.92 17.75 8.13
C VAL A 159 -6.18 17.63 7.28
N ILE A 160 -7.33 17.87 7.90
CA ILE A 160 -8.59 17.99 7.18
C ILE A 160 -8.54 19.22 6.26
N ALA A 161 -8.90 19.04 4.99
CA ALA A 161 -8.93 20.13 4.03
C ALA A 161 -9.85 21.26 4.52
N GLY A 162 -9.33 22.49 4.55
CA GLY A 162 -10.09 23.67 5.01
C GLY A 162 -10.18 23.85 6.52
N THR A 163 -9.73 22.90 7.35
CA THR A 163 -9.67 23.08 8.81
C THR A 163 -8.23 22.94 9.32
N LYS A 164 -8.03 23.21 10.63
CA LYS A 164 -6.74 23.01 11.31
C LYS A 164 -6.69 21.67 12.06
N THR A 165 -7.70 20.83 11.90
CA THR A 165 -7.83 19.58 12.64
C THR A 165 -6.90 18.51 12.05
N VAL A 166 -6.00 17.99 12.87
CA VAL A 166 -5.03 16.96 12.48
C VAL A 166 -5.67 15.57 12.57
N ILE A 167 -5.48 14.76 11.53
CA ILE A 167 -5.88 13.35 11.51
C ILE A 167 -4.72 12.53 12.09
N PRO A 168 -4.90 11.87 13.26
CA PRO A 168 -3.83 11.13 13.90
C PRO A 168 -3.36 9.96 13.04
N PHE A 169 -2.08 9.58 13.16
CA PHE A 169 -1.59 8.34 12.55
C PHE A 169 -2.06 7.13 13.34
N PRO A 170 -2.28 5.99 12.67
CA PRO A 170 -2.62 4.76 13.36
C PRO A 170 -1.40 4.29 14.16
N LYS A 171 -1.64 3.65 15.30
CA LYS A 171 -0.56 3.00 16.07
C LYS A 171 0.04 1.90 15.20
N LYS A 172 1.33 2.02 14.90
CA LYS A 172 2.05 0.97 14.17
C LYS A 172 2.02 -0.31 15.00
N PRO A 173 1.84 -1.50 14.39
CA PRO A 173 2.10 -2.74 15.10
C PRO A 173 3.54 -2.72 15.62
N LYS A 174 3.78 -3.31 16.80
CA LYS A 174 5.14 -3.48 17.30
C LYS A 174 5.90 -4.31 16.26
N GLU A 175 6.99 -3.77 15.73
CA GLU A 175 7.87 -4.55 14.87
C GLU A 175 8.36 -5.76 15.67
N PRO A 176 8.45 -6.96 15.06
CA PRO A 176 9.08 -8.08 15.73
C PRO A 176 10.50 -7.67 16.11
N GLU A 177 10.93 -8.08 17.30
CA GLU A 177 12.32 -7.90 17.71
C GLU A 177 13.21 -8.57 16.66
N ARG A 178 14.11 -7.79 16.07
CA ARG A 178 15.04 -8.33 15.09
C ARG A 178 16.10 -9.11 15.84
N GLU A 179 16.11 -10.42 15.67
CA GLU A 179 17.17 -11.26 16.20
C GLU A 179 18.51 -10.85 15.57
N LYS A 180 19.54 -10.80 16.40
CA LYS A 180 20.89 -10.45 15.96
C LYS A 180 21.45 -11.63 15.15
N SER A 181 21.81 -11.38 13.89
CA SER A 181 22.47 -12.39 13.07
C SER A 181 23.90 -12.63 13.56
N PRO A 182 24.48 -13.84 13.40
CA PRO A 182 25.90 -14.07 13.65
C PRO A 182 26.84 -13.16 12.82
N PHE A 183 26.35 -12.62 11.71
CA PHE A 183 27.08 -11.71 10.83
C PHE A 183 26.90 -10.24 11.19
N ASP A 184 26.10 -9.90 12.21
CA ASP A 184 25.86 -8.53 12.63
C ASP A 184 26.90 -8.06 13.66
N THR A 185 27.49 -6.90 13.44
CA THR A 185 28.38 -6.24 14.40
C THR A 185 27.63 -5.87 15.67
N SER A 186 28.29 -5.92 16.84
CA SER A 186 27.69 -5.41 18.08
C SER A 186 27.50 -3.89 18.00
N SER A 187 26.44 -3.40 18.65
CA SER A 187 26.13 -1.97 18.73
C SER A 187 27.29 -1.18 19.34
N GLU A 188 28.00 -1.76 20.31
CA GLU A 188 29.15 -1.14 20.97
C GLU A 188 30.31 -0.90 20.01
N ILE A 189 30.71 -1.92 19.25
CA ILE A 189 31.78 -1.80 18.23
C ILE A 189 31.36 -0.81 17.15
N ALA A 190 30.11 -0.88 16.68
CA ALA A 190 29.61 0.01 15.63
C ALA A 190 29.51 1.49 16.04
N ARG A 191 29.34 1.77 17.35
CA ARG A 191 29.24 3.14 17.89
C ARG A 191 30.59 3.77 18.19
N GLN A 192 31.67 3.00 18.21
CA GLN A 192 33.00 3.52 18.54
C GLN A 192 33.44 4.55 17.49
N LEU A 193 33.63 5.80 17.90
CA LEU A 193 34.15 6.86 17.05
C LEU A 193 35.67 6.70 16.91
N THR A 194 36.11 6.03 15.86
CA THR A 194 37.53 5.81 15.56
C THR A 194 38.15 6.90 14.67
N TRP A 195 37.32 7.80 14.15
CA TRP A 195 37.75 8.85 13.25
C TRP A 195 38.30 10.07 14.01
N ASN A 196 39.54 10.44 13.70
CA ASN A 196 40.17 11.66 14.17
C ASN A 196 40.33 12.66 13.02
N VAL A 197 39.99 13.92 13.24
CA VAL A 197 40.14 14.97 12.22
C VAL A 197 41.61 15.38 12.14
N SER A 198 42.26 15.07 11.02
CA SER A 198 43.63 15.51 10.68
C SER A 198 43.62 16.38 9.41
N LEU A 199 44.72 17.10 9.17
CA LEU A 199 44.93 17.86 7.93
C LEU A 199 45.34 16.95 6.75
N ASP A 200 45.90 15.78 7.06
CA ASP A 200 46.31 14.80 6.07
C ASP A 200 45.10 14.17 5.36
N PRO A 201 45.25 13.76 4.09
CA PRO A 201 44.18 13.08 3.38
C PRO A 201 43.81 11.79 4.14
N PRO A 202 42.52 11.54 4.37
CA PRO A 202 42.10 10.44 5.23
C PRO A 202 42.25 9.05 4.61
N LEU A 203 42.44 9.02 3.29
CA LEU A 203 42.70 7.82 2.52
C LEU A 203 44.03 7.99 1.81
N PRO A 204 44.79 6.90 1.63
CA PRO A 204 46.00 6.96 0.84
C PRO A 204 45.67 7.35 -0.61
N PRO A 205 46.57 8.06 -1.31
CA PRO A 205 46.30 8.62 -2.63
C PRO A 205 45.93 7.55 -3.68
N GLY A 206 46.46 6.32 -3.56
CA GLY A 206 46.12 5.23 -4.50
C GLY A 206 44.67 4.75 -4.40
N VAL A 207 44.07 4.77 -3.20
CA VAL A 207 42.66 4.34 -2.99
C VAL A 207 41.69 5.32 -3.63
N ILE A 208 42.12 6.57 -3.84
CA ILE A 208 41.30 7.57 -4.51
C ILE A 208 40.96 7.09 -5.93
N ASP A 209 41.90 6.52 -6.67
CA ASP A 209 41.67 6.08 -8.05
C ASP A 209 40.75 4.85 -8.15
N GLU A 210 40.64 4.07 -7.07
CA GLU A 210 39.67 2.97 -6.94
C GLU A 210 38.26 3.50 -6.64
N LEU A 211 38.15 4.46 -5.72
CA LEU A 211 36.87 5.07 -5.35
C LEU A 211 36.25 5.85 -6.51
N ARG A 212 37.09 6.38 -7.41
CA ARG A 212 36.63 7.31 -8.43
C ARG A 212 37.48 7.16 -9.69
N THR A 213 36.83 7.05 -10.85
CA THR A 213 37.54 6.93 -12.14
C THR A 213 38.37 8.20 -12.42
N PRO A 214 39.71 8.13 -12.51
CA PRO A 214 40.53 9.32 -12.68
C PRO A 214 40.23 10.07 -13.99
N TYR A 215 39.94 9.34 -15.07
CA TYR A 215 39.82 9.87 -16.44
C TYR A 215 38.37 10.13 -16.92
N LYS A 216 37.42 10.32 -16.00
CA LYS A 216 36.01 10.54 -16.42
C LYS A 216 35.87 11.87 -17.16
N GLY A 217 35.49 11.85 -18.45
CA GLY A 217 35.51 13.03 -19.34
C GLY A 217 34.68 14.23 -18.91
N TRP A 218 33.76 14.06 -17.96
CA TRP A 218 32.89 15.12 -17.44
C TRP A 218 33.45 15.74 -16.15
N ARG A 219 34.61 15.27 -15.69
CA ARG A 219 35.36 15.95 -14.63
C ARG A 219 35.87 17.25 -15.20
N TYR A 220 35.23 18.30 -14.73
CA TYR A 220 35.54 19.69 -15.06
C TYR A 220 36.93 20.03 -14.51
N ASN A 221 37.98 19.58 -15.19
CA ASN A 221 39.32 20.04 -14.91
C ASN A 221 39.42 21.45 -15.49
N ALA A 222 39.48 22.46 -14.62
CA ALA A 222 39.74 23.84 -15.04
C ALA A 222 41.03 23.96 -15.89
N GLN A 223 41.96 23.01 -15.77
CA GLN A 223 43.18 22.87 -16.57
C GLN A 223 42.95 22.33 -17.99
N ASN A 224 41.85 21.62 -18.27
CA ASN A 224 41.55 21.01 -19.58
C ASN A 224 40.55 21.82 -20.43
N LYS A 225 40.28 23.09 -20.06
CA LYS A 225 39.33 23.98 -20.76
C LYS A 225 39.58 24.12 -22.26
N ASN A 226 40.79 23.83 -22.74
CA ASN A 226 41.20 24.07 -24.13
C ASN A 226 41.34 22.80 -24.99
N ARG A 227 40.86 21.63 -24.55
CA ARG A 227 40.81 20.47 -25.45
C ARG A 227 39.52 20.54 -26.29
N PRO A 228 39.60 20.74 -27.61
CA PRO A 228 38.42 20.62 -28.45
C PRO A 228 37.86 19.21 -28.30
N PHE A 229 36.54 19.09 -28.22
CA PHE A 229 35.85 17.80 -28.32
C PHE A 229 36.24 17.18 -29.67
N ILE A 230 36.96 16.06 -29.63
CA ILE A 230 37.16 15.14 -30.76
C ILE A 230 36.13 14.03 -30.60
#